data_AF-A0A8T7K6W0-F1
#
_entry.id   AF-A0A8T7K6W0-F1
#
_cell.length_a   1.000
_cell.length_b   1.000
_cell.length_c   1.000
_cell.angle_alpha   90.00
_cell.angle_beta   90.00
_cell.angle_gamma   90.00
#
_symmetry.space_group_name_H-M   'P 1'
#
loop_
_entity.id
_entity.type
_entity.pdbx_description
1 polymer ?
#
loop_
_entity_poly.entity_id
_entity_poly.type
_entity_poly.pdbx_seq_one_letter_code
_entity_poly.pdbx_strand_id
1 'polypeptide(L)'
;MWAGIRVWGRGLRHLNHRGYIYIWANVLWLLLSLPLVTAPAAWAGLMKMSYLAHRGPSADIHDLWEGFKENLKRGLLLTLLNVLIVGLNVSNLVAYMEAPGVFYAALRVIWLLLLLVWFTIQLYLWPLFYEMEQPRLWGALRNAAVMLILNPLFTLGLWLVLIPVILLSTALPAFWFLLTGSMLAAAANQAVLDRLQAAGLRKLNLPDETLDV
;
A
#
# COMPACT_ATOMS: atom_id res chain seq x y z
N MET A 1 0.35 14.92 -10.41
CA MET A 1 1.72 14.47 -10.08
C MET A 1 2.23 15.06 -8.77
N TRP A 2 2.44 16.38 -8.66
CA TRP A 2 2.96 17.03 -7.44
C TRP A 2 2.21 16.72 -6.14
N ALA A 3 0.88 16.56 -6.20
CA ALA A 3 0.09 16.13 -5.04
C ALA A 3 0.51 14.75 -4.50
N GLY A 4 0.82 13.79 -5.39
CA GLY A 4 1.28 12.44 -5.00
C GLY A 4 2.67 12.45 -4.39
N ILE A 5 3.57 13.33 -4.85
CA ILE A 5 4.89 13.52 -4.22
C ILE A 5 4.73 14.11 -2.81
N ARG A 6 3.85 15.11 -2.64
CA ARG A 6 3.60 15.74 -1.34
C ARG A 6 2.97 14.80 -0.30
N VAL A 7 2.28 13.74 -0.73
CA VAL A 7 1.75 12.69 0.18
C VAL A 7 2.87 12.03 0.96
N TRP A 8 4.01 11.77 0.35
CA TRP A 8 5.18 11.20 1.04
C TRP A 8 5.70 12.09 2.15
N GLY A 9 5.79 13.41 1.91
CA GLY A 9 6.20 14.36 2.94
C GLY A 9 5.24 14.43 4.13
N ARG A 10 3.95 14.12 3.93
CA ARG A 10 2.98 13.99 5.03
C ARG A 10 3.11 12.63 5.74
N GLY A 11 3.21 11.54 4.98
CA GLY A 11 3.41 10.19 5.54
C GLY A 11 4.72 10.05 6.33
N LEU A 12 5.84 10.60 5.84
CA LEU A 12 7.13 10.60 6.53
C LEU A 12 7.11 11.40 7.83
N ARG A 13 6.48 12.58 7.84
CA ARG A 13 6.31 13.37 9.07
C ARG A 13 5.51 12.60 10.12
N HIS A 14 4.49 11.85 9.67
CA HIS A 14 3.70 10.98 10.53
C HIS A 14 4.53 9.84 11.14
N LEU A 15 5.37 9.18 10.33
CA LEU A 15 6.31 8.17 10.82
C LEU A 15 7.28 8.74 11.86
N ASN A 16 7.84 9.94 11.63
CA ASN A 16 8.84 10.52 12.53
C ASN A 16 8.29 10.77 13.94
N HIS A 17 7.03 11.20 14.06
CA HIS A 17 6.40 11.43 15.37
C HIS A 17 6.12 10.12 16.14
N ARG A 18 6.08 8.99 15.43
CA ARG A 18 5.78 7.66 16.00
C ARG A 18 6.76 6.59 15.51
N GLY A 19 8.05 6.94 15.41
CA GLY A 19 9.02 6.09 14.73
C GLY A 19 9.13 4.69 15.34
N TYR A 20 9.11 4.60 16.68
CA TYR A 20 9.30 3.33 17.38
C TYR A 20 8.22 2.30 17.05
N ILE A 21 6.94 2.69 17.05
CA ILE A 21 5.84 1.76 16.81
C ILE A 21 5.84 1.28 15.36
N TYR A 22 6.16 2.16 14.40
CA TYR A 22 6.28 1.79 13.01
C TYR A 22 7.45 0.85 12.74
N ILE A 23 8.55 0.95 13.48
CA ILE A 23 9.66 -0.01 13.39
C ILE A 23 9.21 -1.39 13.86
N TRP A 24 8.61 -1.49 15.05
CA TRP A 24 8.12 -2.77 15.57
C TRP A 24 7.00 -3.37 14.72
N ALA A 25 6.10 -2.53 14.20
CA ALA A 25 5.07 -2.94 13.25
C ALA A 25 5.66 -3.49 11.96
N ASN A 26 6.75 -2.91 11.45
CA ASN A 26 7.44 -3.41 10.25
C ASN A 26 8.07 -4.78 10.49
N VAL A 27 8.74 -4.95 11.64
CA VAL A 27 9.32 -6.25 12.03
C VAL A 27 8.22 -7.31 12.16
N LEU A 28 7.13 -7.00 12.85
CA LEU A 28 6.00 -7.93 13.00
C LEU A 28 5.35 -8.26 11.65
N TRP A 29 5.16 -7.27 10.78
CA TRP A 29 4.66 -7.48 9.43
C TRP A 29 5.54 -8.45 8.63
N LEU A 30 6.87 -8.31 8.72
CA LEU A 30 7.80 -9.22 8.06
C LEU A 30 7.71 -10.64 8.62
N LEU A 31 7.70 -10.80 9.95
CA LEU A 31 7.58 -12.11 10.59
C LEU A 31 6.28 -12.81 10.18
N LEU A 32 5.17 -12.07 10.14
CA LEU A 32 3.87 -12.59 9.70
C LEU A 32 3.79 -12.82 8.19
N SER A 33 4.71 -12.25 7.40
CA SER A 33 4.83 -12.48 5.96
C SER A 33 5.80 -13.60 5.60
N LEU A 34 6.56 -14.17 6.55
CA LEU A 34 7.47 -15.29 6.31
C LEU A 34 6.74 -16.50 5.70
N PRO A 35 5.56 -16.91 6.21
CA PRO A 35 4.66 -17.72 5.40
C PRO A 35 4.13 -16.81 4.29
N LEU A 36 4.65 -16.92 3.08
CA LEU A 36 4.25 -16.06 1.95
C LEU A 36 2.73 -16.06 1.73
N VAL A 37 2.05 -17.14 2.14
CA VAL A 37 0.59 -17.27 2.09
C VAL A 37 -0.15 -16.31 3.02
N THR A 38 0.47 -15.87 4.12
CA THR A 38 -0.11 -14.91 5.08
C THR A 38 0.31 -13.46 4.81
N ALA A 39 1.21 -13.21 3.84
CA ALA A 39 1.70 -11.87 3.54
C ALA A 39 0.58 -10.84 3.24
N PRO A 40 -0.49 -11.16 2.47
CA PRO A 40 -1.59 -10.20 2.27
C PRO A 40 -2.41 -9.91 3.53
N ALA A 41 -2.53 -10.87 4.45
CA ALA A 41 -3.17 -10.64 5.74
C ALA A 41 -2.28 -9.80 6.66
N ALA A 42 -0.96 -10.05 6.66
CA ALA A 42 0.01 -9.24 7.40
C ALA A 42 -0.01 -7.79 6.91
N TRP A 43 -0.07 -7.60 5.59
CA TRP A 43 -0.22 -6.29 4.95
C TRP A 43 -1.53 -5.60 5.37
N ALA A 44 -2.64 -6.34 5.46
CA ALA A 44 -3.91 -5.82 5.98
C ALA A 44 -3.77 -5.30 7.41
N GLY A 45 -3.10 -6.06 8.29
CA GLY A 45 -2.83 -5.66 9.67
C GLY A 45 -2.00 -4.38 9.74
N LEU A 46 -0.89 -4.32 9.00
CA LEU A 46 -0.02 -3.13 8.99
C LEU A 46 -0.78 -1.89 8.48
N MET A 47 -1.63 -2.08 7.47
CA MET A 47 -2.51 -1.03 6.97
C MET A 47 -3.55 -0.59 8.00
N LYS A 48 -4.10 -1.49 8.84
CA LYS A 48 -5.04 -1.15 9.93
C LYS A 48 -4.37 -0.28 10.98
N MET A 49 -3.22 -0.72 11.48
CA MET A 49 -2.44 0.04 12.47
C MET A 49 -2.07 1.42 11.92
N SER A 50 -1.56 1.49 10.69
CA SER A 50 -1.23 2.76 10.05
C SER A 50 -2.47 3.65 9.84
N TYR A 51 -3.60 3.07 9.45
CA TYR A 51 -4.87 3.78 9.32
C TYR A 51 -5.33 4.42 10.64
N LEU A 52 -5.25 3.67 11.75
CA LEU A 52 -5.60 4.18 13.08
C LEU A 52 -4.62 5.25 13.55
N ALA A 53 -3.33 5.10 13.21
CA ALA A 53 -2.32 6.09 13.54
C ALA A 53 -2.63 7.46 12.91
N HIS A 54 -3.13 7.48 11.68
CA HIS A 54 -3.59 8.71 11.00
C HIS A 54 -4.83 9.35 11.65
N ARG A 55 -5.58 8.63 12.49
CA ARG A 55 -6.82 9.10 13.13
C ARG A 55 -6.64 9.58 14.57
N GLY A 56 -5.62 9.11 15.28
CA GLY A 56 -5.41 9.51 16.67
C GLY A 56 -4.18 8.87 17.31
N PRO A 57 -3.80 9.33 18.53
CA PRO A 57 -2.61 8.88 19.25
C PRO A 57 -2.66 7.41 19.71
N SER A 58 -3.84 6.81 19.72
CA SER A 58 -4.09 5.49 20.33
C SER A 58 -3.62 4.27 19.52
N ALA A 59 -3.02 4.47 18.34
CA ALA A 59 -2.59 3.34 17.52
C ALA A 59 -1.47 2.56 18.19
N ASP A 60 -1.62 1.24 18.27
CA ASP A 60 -0.69 0.31 18.91
C ASP A 60 -0.33 -0.86 17.98
N ILE A 61 0.74 -1.58 18.29
CA ILE A 61 1.12 -2.80 17.59
C ILE A 61 0.04 -3.89 17.71
N HIS A 62 -0.77 -3.83 18.76
CA HIS A 62 -1.94 -4.71 18.91
C HIS A 62 -2.93 -4.55 17.75
N ASP A 63 -3.08 -3.34 17.20
CA ASP A 63 -3.98 -3.09 16.08
C ASP A 63 -3.51 -3.81 14.81
N LEU A 64 -2.20 -3.97 14.63
CA LEU A 64 -1.65 -4.75 13.52
C LEU A 64 -2.04 -6.21 13.67
N TRP A 65 -1.82 -6.76 14.87
CA TRP A 65 -2.13 -8.15 15.17
C TRP A 65 -3.62 -8.45 15.05
N GLU A 66 -4.48 -7.55 15.53
CA GLU A 66 -5.92 -7.66 15.39
C GLU A 66 -6.33 -7.60 13.91
N GLY A 67 -5.85 -6.60 13.16
CA GLY A 67 -6.13 -6.47 11.73
C GLY A 67 -5.65 -7.66 10.90
N PHE A 68 -4.52 -8.27 11.29
CA PHE A 68 -4.03 -9.52 10.71
C PHE A 68 -5.03 -10.67 10.91
N LYS A 69 -5.45 -10.92 12.16
CA LYS A 69 -6.38 -12.01 12.50
C LYS A 69 -7.74 -11.82 11.84
N GLU A 70 -8.31 -10.62 11.92
CA GLU A 70 -9.60 -10.27 11.33
C GLU A 70 -9.64 -10.51 9.83
N ASN A 71 -8.52 -10.25 9.15
CA ASN A 71 -8.42 -10.33 7.70
C ASN A 71 -7.70 -11.59 7.22
N LEU A 72 -7.41 -12.57 8.07
CA LEU A 72 -6.68 -13.78 7.67
C LEU A 72 -7.38 -14.51 6.51
N LYS A 73 -8.70 -14.73 6.61
CA LYS A 73 -9.49 -15.38 5.54
C LYS A 73 -9.48 -14.57 4.23
N ARG A 74 -9.64 -13.24 4.33
CA ARG A 74 -9.65 -12.34 3.16
C ARG A 74 -8.26 -12.26 2.54
N GLY A 75 -7.21 -12.24 3.36
CA GLY A 75 -5.82 -12.25 2.95
C GLY A 75 -5.45 -13.54 2.24
N LEU A 76 -5.90 -14.71 2.73
CA LEU A 76 -5.70 -15.99 2.03
C LEU A 76 -6.38 -16.01 0.66
N LEU A 77 -7.60 -15.48 0.54
CA LEU A 77 -8.27 -15.33 -0.75
C LEU A 77 -7.48 -14.39 -1.68
N LEU A 78 -6.95 -13.29 -1.13
CA LEU A 78 -6.11 -12.35 -1.86
C LEU A 78 -4.75 -12.95 -2.25
N THR A 79 -4.21 -13.90 -1.47
CA THR A 79 -3.04 -14.71 -1.84
C THR A 79 -3.32 -15.53 -3.08
N LEU A 80 -4.47 -16.23 -3.16
CA LEU A 80 -4.84 -17.00 -4.36
C LEU A 80 -4.93 -16.08 -5.59
N LEU A 81 -5.53 -14.90 -5.43
CA LEU A 81 -5.65 -13.92 -6.50
C LEU A 81 -4.28 -13.36 -6.93
N ASN A 82 -3.37 -13.12 -5.97
CA ASN A 82 -1.99 -12.73 -6.26
C ASN A 82 -1.24 -13.82 -7.03
N VAL A 83 -1.31 -15.08 -6.59
CA VAL A 83 -0.67 -16.21 -7.28
C VAL A 83 -1.17 -16.30 -8.71
N LEU A 84 -2.48 -16.17 -8.94
CA LEU A 84 -3.06 -16.20 -10.27
C LEU A 84 -2.58 -15.05 -11.15
N ILE A 85 -2.73 -13.80 -10.68
CA ILE A 85 -2.44 -12.62 -11.50
C ILE A 85 -0.94 -12.43 -11.67
N VAL A 86 -0.17 -12.45 -10.58
CA VAL A 86 1.29 -12.28 -10.64
C VAL A 86 1.93 -13.45 -11.36
N GLY A 87 1.49 -14.69 -11.09
CA GLY A 87 1.99 -15.89 -11.77
C GLY A 87 1.78 -15.83 -13.28
N LEU A 88 0.58 -15.45 -13.75
CA LEU A 88 0.30 -15.29 -15.18
C LEU A 88 1.21 -14.22 -15.81
N ASN A 89 1.33 -13.05 -15.18
CA ASN A 89 2.12 -11.94 -15.71
C ASN A 89 3.62 -12.28 -15.75
N VAL A 90 4.16 -12.84 -14.66
CA VAL A 90 5.57 -13.24 -14.58
C VAL A 90 5.88 -14.34 -15.58
N SER A 91 4.99 -15.33 -15.76
CA SER A 91 5.18 -16.39 -16.75
C SER A 91 5.28 -15.83 -18.17
N ASN A 92 4.42 -14.86 -18.53
CA ASN A 92 4.51 -14.18 -19.82
C ASN A 92 5.79 -13.35 -19.96
N LEU A 93 6.19 -12.62 -18.91
CA LEU A 93 7.43 -11.83 -18.93
C LEU A 93 8.67 -12.71 -19.14
N VAL A 94 8.73 -13.85 -18.45
CA VAL A 94 9.81 -14.84 -18.61
C VAL A 94 9.79 -15.43 -20.03
N ALA A 95 8.62 -15.80 -20.55
CA ALA A 95 8.48 -16.35 -21.90
C ALA A 95 8.95 -15.38 -23.00
N TYR A 96 8.74 -14.08 -22.82
CA TYR A 96 9.16 -13.05 -23.79
C TYR A 96 10.51 -12.39 -23.46
N MET A 97 11.21 -12.84 -22.42
CA MET A 97 12.42 -12.17 -21.92
C MET A 97 13.52 -12.09 -22.98
N GLU A 98 13.78 -13.18 -23.69
CA GLU A 98 14.84 -13.28 -24.69
C GLU A 98 14.35 -13.04 -26.12
N ALA A 99 13.05 -12.82 -26.32
CA ALA A 99 12.47 -12.64 -27.64
C ALA A 99 12.89 -11.28 -28.25
N PRO A 100 13.57 -11.28 -29.42
CA PRO A 100 14.00 -10.06 -30.08
C PRO A 100 12.86 -9.42 -30.90
N GLY A 101 12.91 -8.10 -31.08
CA GLY A 101 11.98 -7.36 -31.94
C GLY A 101 10.95 -6.52 -31.17
N VAL A 102 10.42 -5.51 -31.87
CA VAL A 102 9.55 -4.46 -31.30
C VAL A 102 8.24 -5.02 -30.74
N PHE A 103 7.67 -6.03 -31.40
CA PHE A 103 6.42 -6.67 -30.95
C PHE A 103 6.57 -7.29 -29.55
N TYR A 104 7.61 -8.10 -29.33
CA TYR A 104 7.87 -8.70 -28.02
C TYR A 104 8.32 -7.68 -26.97
N ALA A 105 8.99 -6.61 -27.38
CA ALA A 105 9.26 -5.46 -26.49
C ALA A 105 7.95 -4.82 -25.99
N ALA A 106 6.98 -4.58 -26.88
CA ALA A 106 5.67 -4.05 -26.51
C ALA A 106 4.91 -4.99 -25.56
N LEU A 107 4.94 -6.31 -25.81
CA LEU A 107 4.31 -7.29 -24.92
C LEU A 107 4.93 -7.25 -23.51
N ARG A 108 6.25 -7.20 -23.38
CA ARG A 108 6.93 -7.06 -22.07
C ARG A 108 6.46 -5.81 -21.33
N VAL A 109 6.36 -4.67 -22.03
CA VAL A 109 5.84 -3.43 -21.43
C VAL A 109 4.40 -3.58 -20.97
N ILE A 110 3.52 -4.22 -21.76
CA ILE A 110 2.12 -4.45 -21.39
C ILE A 110 2.01 -5.28 -20.11
N TRP A 111 2.74 -6.40 -20.00
CA TRP A 111 2.72 -7.25 -18.81
C TRP A 111 3.31 -6.54 -17.57
N LEU A 112 4.35 -5.72 -17.75
CA LEU A 112 4.86 -4.86 -16.67
C LEU A 112 3.82 -3.83 -16.21
N LEU A 113 3.10 -3.21 -17.14
CA LEU A 113 2.04 -2.26 -16.81
C LEU A 113 0.87 -2.92 -16.08
N LEU A 114 0.50 -4.15 -16.47
CA LEU A 114 -0.53 -4.92 -15.77
C LEU A 114 -0.12 -5.26 -14.33
N LEU A 115 1.14 -5.62 -14.09
CA LEU A 115 1.67 -5.78 -12.73
C LEU A 115 1.63 -4.46 -11.95
N LEU A 116 2.05 -3.35 -12.55
CA LEU A 116 2.01 -2.03 -11.91
C LEU A 116 0.58 -1.64 -11.50
N VAL A 117 -0.38 -1.86 -12.39
CA VAL A 117 -1.81 -1.65 -12.13
C VAL A 117 -2.27 -2.53 -10.96
N TRP A 118 -1.93 -3.83 -10.99
CA TRP A 118 -2.30 -4.77 -9.94
C TRP A 118 -1.74 -4.40 -8.57
N PHE A 119 -0.45 -4.07 -8.47
CA PHE A 119 0.17 -3.66 -7.22
C PHE A 119 -0.34 -2.30 -6.74
N THR A 120 -0.75 -1.41 -7.64
CA THR A 120 -1.41 -0.17 -7.23
C THR A 120 -2.77 -0.43 -6.60
N ILE A 121 -3.56 -1.33 -7.19
CA ILE A 121 -4.84 -1.76 -6.61
C ILE A 121 -4.61 -2.31 -5.19
N GLN A 122 -3.59 -3.17 -5.01
CA GLN A 122 -3.23 -3.72 -3.69
C GLN A 122 -2.81 -2.63 -2.69
N LEU A 123 -2.11 -1.59 -3.16
CA LEU A 123 -1.68 -0.47 -2.33
C LEU A 123 -2.89 0.33 -1.80
N TYR A 124 -3.93 0.52 -2.60
CA TYR A 124 -5.14 1.25 -2.21
C TYR A 124 -6.21 0.39 -1.54
N LEU A 125 -6.17 -0.93 -1.72
CA LEU A 125 -7.21 -1.86 -1.28
C LEU A 125 -7.51 -1.73 0.21
N TRP A 126 -6.52 -1.92 1.08
CA TRP A 126 -6.75 -1.96 2.52
C TRP A 126 -7.11 -0.61 3.13
N PRO A 127 -6.44 0.51 2.78
CA PRO A 127 -6.88 1.82 3.26
C PRO A 127 -8.33 2.13 2.87
N LEU A 128 -8.74 1.81 1.62
CA LEU A 128 -10.13 1.95 1.21
C LEU A 128 -11.06 1.01 1.97
N PHE A 129 -10.65 -0.25 2.17
CA PHE A 129 -11.40 -1.25 2.92
C PHE A 129 -11.76 -0.75 4.33
N TYR A 130 -10.81 -0.12 5.03
CA TYR A 130 -11.04 0.42 6.37
C TYR A 130 -11.87 1.71 6.38
N GLU A 131 -11.98 2.45 5.28
CA GLU A 131 -12.87 3.61 5.18
C GLU A 131 -14.32 3.24 4.84
N MET A 132 -14.60 2.01 4.40
CA MET A 132 -15.94 1.58 4.02
C MET A 132 -16.84 1.35 5.23
N GLU A 133 -18.08 1.84 5.19
CA GLU A 133 -19.11 1.54 6.21
C GLU A 133 -19.45 0.05 6.29
N GLN A 134 -19.49 -0.62 5.14
CA GLN A 134 -19.71 -2.07 5.03
C GLN A 134 -18.51 -2.73 4.32
N PRO A 135 -17.44 -3.08 5.06
CA PRO A 135 -16.22 -3.59 4.45
C PRO A 135 -16.42 -4.92 3.72
N ARG A 136 -16.23 -4.91 2.41
CA ARG A 136 -16.26 -6.10 1.55
C ARG A 136 -15.03 -6.09 0.64
N LEU A 137 -14.32 -7.21 0.56
CA LEU A 137 -13.07 -7.31 -0.21
C LEU A 137 -13.27 -6.93 -1.68
N TRP A 138 -14.33 -7.42 -2.31
CA TRP A 138 -14.64 -7.08 -3.70
C TRP A 138 -15.01 -5.61 -3.91
N GLY A 139 -15.70 -5.01 -2.93
CA GLY A 139 -15.99 -3.58 -2.95
C GLY A 139 -14.71 -2.74 -2.85
N ALA A 140 -13.78 -3.13 -1.98
CA ALA A 140 -12.49 -2.46 -1.85
C ALA A 140 -11.62 -2.59 -3.12
N LEU A 141 -11.58 -3.78 -3.74
CA LEU A 141 -10.89 -3.99 -5.03
C LEU A 141 -11.46 -3.09 -6.13
N ARG A 142 -12.79 -3.02 -6.25
CA ARG A 142 -13.47 -2.14 -7.20
C ARG A 142 -13.15 -0.67 -6.93
N ASN A 143 -13.23 -0.24 -5.68
CA ASN A 143 -12.95 1.15 -5.31
C ASN A 143 -11.48 1.51 -5.56
N ALA A 144 -10.54 0.59 -5.31
CA ALA A 144 -9.13 0.78 -5.60
C ALA A 144 -8.86 0.94 -7.10
N ALA A 145 -9.52 0.14 -7.94
CA ALA A 145 -9.44 0.27 -9.40
C ALA A 145 -10.04 1.60 -9.88
N VAL A 146 -11.20 2.01 -9.33
CA VAL A 146 -11.82 3.31 -9.64
C VAL A 146 -10.90 4.47 -9.24
N MET A 147 -10.30 4.42 -8.04
CA MET A 147 -9.36 5.44 -7.58
C MET A 147 -8.16 5.57 -8.52
N LEU A 148 -7.58 4.45 -8.97
CA LEU A 148 -6.49 4.42 -9.94
C LEU A 148 -6.89 5.12 -11.26
N ILE A 149 -8.03 4.73 -11.83
CA ILE A 149 -8.52 5.25 -13.13
C ILE A 149 -8.84 6.75 -13.05
N LEU A 150 -9.43 7.21 -11.94
CA LEU A 150 -9.77 8.61 -11.74
C LEU A 150 -8.55 9.49 -11.41
N ASN A 151 -7.45 8.89 -10.94
CA ASN A 151 -6.28 9.63 -10.44
C ASN A 151 -4.94 9.12 -11.02
N PRO A 152 -4.77 8.99 -12.35
CA PRO A 152 -3.57 8.39 -12.93
C PRO A 152 -2.32 9.24 -12.68
N LEU A 153 -2.39 10.56 -12.90
CA LEU A 153 -1.27 11.47 -12.67
C LEU A 153 -0.87 11.59 -11.19
N PHE A 154 -1.80 11.34 -10.27
CA PHE A 154 -1.49 11.30 -8.84
C PHE A 154 -0.77 10.01 -8.48
N THR A 155 -1.29 8.87 -8.97
CA THR A 155 -0.68 7.55 -8.80
C THR A 155 0.74 7.52 -9.38
N LEU A 156 0.98 8.13 -10.55
CA LEU A 156 2.33 8.26 -11.08
C LEU A 156 3.27 9.02 -10.14
N GLY A 157 2.79 10.10 -9.52
CA GLY A 157 3.56 10.84 -8.52
C GLY A 157 3.83 10.04 -7.25
N LEU A 158 2.91 9.15 -6.85
CA LEU A 158 3.10 8.23 -5.73
C LEU A 158 4.22 7.22 -6.04
N TRP A 159 4.17 6.57 -7.20
CA TRP A 159 5.17 5.60 -7.65
C TRP A 159 6.54 6.23 -7.91
N LEU A 160 6.60 7.48 -8.35
CA LEU A 160 7.87 8.19 -8.58
C LEU A 160 8.74 8.27 -7.31
N VAL A 161 8.13 8.27 -6.13
CA VAL A 161 8.85 8.22 -4.84
C VAL A 161 8.92 6.79 -4.29
N LEU A 162 7.86 6.00 -4.51
CA LEU A 162 7.81 4.60 -4.04
C LEU A 162 8.91 3.74 -4.66
N ILE A 163 9.16 3.88 -5.97
CA ILE A 163 10.19 3.11 -6.69
C ILE A 163 11.59 3.37 -6.11
N PRO A 164 12.08 4.63 -5.99
CA PRO A 164 13.35 4.91 -5.32
C PRO A 164 13.45 4.34 -3.90
N VAL A 165 12.38 4.41 -3.10
CA VAL A 165 12.37 3.83 -1.75
C VAL A 165 12.55 2.31 -1.80
N ILE A 166 11.86 1.61 -2.70
CA ILE A 166 12.03 0.17 -2.91
C ILE A 166 13.46 -0.14 -3.37
N LEU A 167 13.98 0.59 -4.35
CA LEU A 167 15.34 0.36 -4.89
C LEU A 167 16.41 0.57 -3.81
N LEU A 168 16.30 1.66 -3.04
CA LEU A 168 17.18 1.93 -1.90
C LEU A 168 17.08 0.84 -0.84
N SER A 169 15.87 0.38 -0.54
CA SER A 169 15.65 -0.70 0.44
C SER A 169 16.26 -2.02 -0.01
N THR A 170 16.20 -2.32 -1.30
CA THR A 170 16.84 -3.51 -1.88
C THR A 170 18.37 -3.40 -1.88
N ALA A 171 18.92 -2.20 -2.13
CA ALA A 171 20.36 -1.96 -2.01
C ALA A 171 20.85 -2.02 -0.55
N LEU A 172 20.01 -1.64 0.41
CA LEU A 172 20.29 -1.61 1.83
C LEU A 172 19.25 -2.46 2.60
N PRO A 173 19.41 -3.79 2.66
CA PRO A 173 18.37 -4.70 3.19
C PRO A 173 17.86 -4.37 4.59
N ALA A 174 18.67 -3.71 5.43
CA ALA A 174 18.24 -3.21 6.74
C ALA A 174 16.98 -2.34 6.68
N PHE A 175 16.77 -1.59 5.59
CA PHE A 175 15.56 -0.78 5.39
C PHE A 175 14.30 -1.66 5.25
N TRP A 176 14.39 -2.79 4.54
CA TRP A 176 13.29 -3.74 4.47
C TRP A 176 12.91 -4.24 5.86
N PHE A 177 13.90 -4.56 6.70
CA PHE A 177 13.71 -5.04 8.06
C PHE A 177 13.07 -4.00 8.99
N LEU A 178 13.40 -2.73 8.83
CA LEU A 178 13.07 -1.71 9.83
C LEU A 178 11.93 -0.78 9.41
N LEU A 179 11.82 -0.38 8.14
CA LEU A 179 11.03 0.79 7.75
C LEU A 179 10.18 0.64 6.49
N THR A 180 10.59 -0.15 5.50
CA THR A 180 9.99 -0.08 4.15
C THR A 180 8.50 -0.37 4.14
N GLY A 181 8.04 -1.46 4.76
CA GLY A 181 6.63 -1.80 4.82
C GLY A 181 5.81 -0.70 5.50
N SER A 182 6.28 -0.22 6.64
CA SER A 182 5.66 0.88 7.39
C SER A 182 5.60 2.19 6.61
N MET A 183 6.66 2.53 5.87
CA MET A 183 6.69 3.69 4.98
C MET A 183 5.65 3.58 3.87
N LEU A 184 5.56 2.42 3.23
CA LEU A 184 4.59 2.17 2.17
C LEU A 184 3.16 2.20 2.73
N ALA A 185 2.92 1.63 3.91
CA ALA A 185 1.61 1.63 4.56
C ALA A 185 1.15 3.05 4.97
N ALA A 186 2.07 3.86 5.51
CA ALA A 186 1.79 5.25 5.83
C ALA A 186 1.50 6.08 4.58
N ALA A 187 2.32 5.95 3.53
CA ALA A 187 2.12 6.65 2.27
C ALA A 187 0.80 6.24 1.58
N ALA A 188 0.46 4.95 1.59
CA ALA A 188 -0.78 4.43 0.99
C ALA A 188 -2.02 4.93 1.72
N ASN A 189 -2.03 4.88 3.06
CA ASN A 189 -3.13 5.44 3.85
C ASN A 189 -3.28 6.94 3.57
N GLN A 190 -2.20 7.70 3.68
CA GLN A 190 -2.22 9.13 3.38
C GLN A 190 -2.68 9.44 1.94
N ALA A 191 -2.32 8.59 0.96
CA ALA A 191 -2.75 8.74 -0.42
C ALA A 191 -4.27 8.56 -0.58
N VAL A 192 -4.84 7.53 0.04
CA VAL A 192 -6.28 7.28 0.01
C VAL A 192 -7.04 8.39 0.74
N LEU A 193 -6.58 8.79 1.92
CA LEU A 193 -7.19 9.89 2.68
C LEU A 193 -7.24 11.19 1.88
N ASP A 194 -6.14 11.54 1.23
CA ASP A 194 -6.01 12.74 0.40
C ASP A 194 -6.94 12.71 -0.82
N ARG A 195 -7.18 11.52 -1.42
CA ARG A 195 -8.13 11.37 -2.53
C ARG A 195 -9.59 11.37 -2.10
N LEU A 196 -9.91 10.76 -0.95
CA LEU A 196 -11.27 10.80 -0.40
C LEU A 196 -11.64 12.23 0.00
N GLN A 197 -10.70 12.99 0.56
CA GLN A 197 -10.88 14.41 0.86
C GLN A 197 -11.08 15.23 -0.42
N ALA A 198 -10.23 15.03 -1.43
CA ALA A 198 -10.35 15.73 -2.71
C ALA A 198 -11.68 15.42 -3.44
N ALA A 199 -12.25 14.23 -3.21
CA ALA A 199 -13.56 13.83 -3.72
C ALA A 199 -14.75 14.31 -2.86
N GLY A 200 -14.51 14.98 -1.73
CA GLY A 200 -15.56 15.42 -0.81
C GLY A 200 -16.22 14.29 -0.01
N LEU A 201 -15.67 13.07 -0.07
CA LEU A 201 -16.18 11.88 0.63
C LEU A 201 -15.73 11.80 2.09
N ARG A 202 -14.80 12.66 2.50
CA ARG A 202 -14.35 12.79 3.89
C ARG A 202 -14.27 14.27 4.28
N LYS A 203 -14.95 14.63 5.37
CA LYS A 203 -14.84 15.96 5.99
C LYS A 203 -13.64 15.99 6.95
N LEU A 204 -12.94 17.11 7.00
CA LEU A 204 -11.84 17.35 7.93
C LEU A 204 -12.33 17.19 9.37
N ASN A 205 -11.73 16.27 10.12
CA ASN A 205 -11.42 16.57 11.51
C ASN A 205 -10.08 17.30 11.45
N LEU A 206 -10.11 18.62 11.22
CA LEU A 206 -8.97 19.45 11.60
C LEU A 206 -8.77 19.16 13.11
N PRO A 207 -7.60 18.67 13.55
CA PRO A 207 -7.21 18.97 14.92
C PRO A 207 -7.28 20.49 15.02
N ASP A 208 -8.03 20.97 16.01
CA ASP A 208 -8.03 22.37 16.40
C ASP A 208 -6.61 22.93 16.32
N GLU A 209 -6.47 24.11 15.73
CA GLU A 209 -5.30 24.97 15.85
C GLU A 209 -5.14 25.42 17.33
N THR A 210 -4.88 24.47 18.22
CA THR A 210 -4.61 24.69 19.66
C THR A 210 -3.26 24.11 20.08
N LEU A 211 -2.32 24.03 19.13
CA LEU A 211 -0.89 24.00 19.46
C LEU A 211 -0.21 25.28 18.99
N ASP A 212 -0.84 26.41 19.29
CA ASP A 212 -0.11 27.59 19.76
C ASP A 212 0.09 27.38 21.27
N VAL A 213 1.28 26.93 21.66
CA VAL A 213 2.15 27.37 22.79
C VAL A 213 3.42 26.51 22.77
#